data_AF-A0A7X6PJE4-F1
#
_entry.id   AF-A0A7X6PJE4-F1
#
_cell.length_a   1.000
_cell.length_b   1.000
_cell.length_c   1.000
_cell.angle_alpha   90.00
_cell.angle_beta   90.00
_cell.angle_gamma   90.00
#
_symmetry.space_group_name_H-M   'P 1'
#
loop_
_entity.id
_entity.type
_entity.pdbx_description
1 polymer ?
#
loop_
_entity_poly.entity_id
_entity_poly.type
_entity_poly.pdbx_seq_one_letter_code
_entity_poly.pdbx_strand_id
1 'polypeptide(L)'
;MQGFAALSSAASKDGVLDQKTKELIAVALGIAARCDDCIAFHIQAAIRLGMTMEELQEVIGMAVMMGGGPSLMYGSHAIAAFKEFSEE
;
A
#
# COMPACT_ATOMS: atom_id res chain seq x y z
N MET A 1 -20.81 7.68 6.63
CA MET A 1 -19.77 7.40 5.59
C MET A 1 -19.34 8.63 4.80
N GLN A 2 -20.20 9.63 4.54
CA GLN A 2 -19.81 10.82 3.75
C GLN A 2 -18.55 11.54 4.26
N GLY A 3 -18.40 11.72 5.59
CA GLY A 3 -17.22 12.37 6.17
C GLY A 3 -15.91 11.61 5.90
N PHE A 4 -15.93 10.27 5.99
CA PHE A 4 -14.75 9.46 5.70
C PHE A 4 -14.39 9.47 4.21
N ALA A 5 -15.40 9.42 3.32
CA ALA A 5 -15.17 9.53 1.88
C ALA A 5 -14.52 10.87 1.51
N ALA A 6 -14.97 11.97 2.12
CA ALA A 6 -14.36 13.29 1.93
C ALA A 6 -12.90 13.34 2.42
N LEU A 7 -12.63 12.75 3.60
CA LEU A 7 -11.27 12.65 4.12
C LEU A 7 -10.35 11.82 3.20
N SER A 8 -10.80 10.63 2.79
CA SER A 8 -10.04 9.73 1.93
C SER A 8 -9.69 10.41 0.60
N SER A 9 -10.67 11.03 -0.06
CA SER A 9 -10.45 11.78 -1.30
C SER A 9 -9.48 12.96 -1.12
N ALA A 10 -9.60 13.70 -0.03
CA ALA A 10 -8.71 14.82 0.26
C ALA A 10 -7.27 14.36 0.58
N ALA A 11 -7.12 13.21 1.21
CA ALA A 11 -5.81 12.63 1.55
C ALA A 11 -5.11 12.05 0.32
N SER A 12 -5.83 11.36 -0.57
CA SER A 12 -5.25 10.65 -1.70
C SER A 12 -4.96 11.53 -2.92
N LYS A 13 -5.67 12.65 -3.14
CA LYS A 13 -5.45 13.53 -4.32
C LYS A 13 -4.00 14.00 -4.47
N ASP A 14 -3.57 14.31 -5.70
CA ASP A 14 -2.24 14.87 -5.95
C ASP A 14 -1.98 16.18 -5.19
N GLY A 15 -0.71 16.39 -4.82
CA GLY A 15 -0.22 17.60 -4.17
C GLY A 15 1.31 17.67 -4.24
N VAL A 16 1.96 17.98 -3.11
CA VAL A 16 3.43 17.92 -3.02
C VAL A 16 3.95 16.50 -3.23
N LEU A 17 3.20 15.51 -2.74
CA LEU A 17 3.40 14.10 -3.08
C LEU A 17 2.35 13.71 -4.12
N ASP A 18 2.79 12.99 -5.14
CA ASP A 18 1.88 12.41 -6.14
C ASP A 18 1.05 11.27 -5.54
N GLN A 19 -0.01 10.89 -6.25
CA GLN A 19 -0.91 9.80 -5.87
C GLN A 19 -0.17 8.49 -5.66
N LYS A 20 0.79 8.15 -6.54
CA LYS A 20 1.53 6.88 -6.43
C LYS A 20 2.30 6.83 -5.12
N THR A 21 3.04 7.87 -4.78
CA THR A 21 3.78 7.99 -3.53
C THR A 21 2.86 7.86 -2.31
N LYS A 22 1.66 8.45 -2.38
CA LYS A 22 0.67 8.32 -1.30
C LYS A 22 0.12 6.89 -1.16
N GLU A 23 -0.10 6.19 -2.26
CA GLU A 23 -0.50 4.78 -2.23
C GLU A 23 0.63 3.88 -1.71
N LEU A 24 1.90 4.13 -2.05
CA LEU A 24 3.04 3.43 -1.45
C LEU A 24 3.09 3.61 0.07
N ILE A 25 2.82 4.83 0.57
CA ILE A 25 2.68 5.09 2.01
C ILE A 25 1.49 4.32 2.59
N ALA A 26 0.34 4.29 1.89
CA ALA A 26 -0.83 3.57 2.34
C ALA A 26 -0.62 2.05 2.42
N VAL A 27 0.13 1.46 1.48
CA VAL A 27 0.58 0.06 1.54
C VAL A 27 1.44 -0.18 2.78
N ALA A 28 2.42 0.69 3.05
CA ALA A 28 3.26 0.59 4.25
C ALA A 28 2.42 0.64 5.54
N LEU A 29 1.44 1.55 5.59
CA LEU A 29 0.51 1.68 6.71
C LEU A 29 -0.41 0.46 6.84
N GLY A 30 -0.87 -0.13 5.73
CA GLY A 30 -1.65 -1.37 5.72
C GLY A 30 -0.86 -2.55 6.31
N ILE A 31 0.41 -2.68 5.92
CA ILE A 31 1.34 -3.69 6.48
C ILE A 31 1.55 -3.44 7.98
N ALA A 32 1.83 -2.20 8.38
CA ALA A 32 2.04 -1.84 9.78
C ALA A 32 0.78 -2.06 10.65
N ALA A 33 -0.39 -1.76 10.08
CA ALA A 33 -1.70 -1.96 10.71
C ALA A 33 -2.17 -3.43 10.67
N ARG A 34 -1.48 -4.31 9.93
CA ARG A 34 -1.79 -5.74 9.83
C ARG A 34 -3.20 -5.97 9.27
N CYS A 35 -3.57 -5.23 8.24
CA CYS A 35 -4.90 -5.24 7.64
C CYS A 35 -4.82 -5.76 6.20
N ASP A 36 -5.17 -7.02 5.98
CA ASP A 36 -5.10 -7.65 4.64
C ASP A 36 -6.00 -6.97 3.62
N ASP A 37 -7.22 -6.59 4.00
CA ASP A 37 -8.13 -5.86 3.12
C ASP A 37 -7.56 -4.50 2.71
N CYS A 38 -6.90 -3.81 3.65
CA CYS A 38 -6.25 -2.52 3.38
C CYS A 38 -5.05 -2.72 2.44
N ILE A 39 -4.24 -3.76 2.66
CA ILE A 39 -3.11 -4.10 1.80
C ILE A 39 -3.61 -4.38 0.38
N ALA A 40 -4.60 -5.26 0.22
CA ALA A 40 -5.14 -5.61 -1.09
C ALA A 40 -5.69 -4.38 -1.83
N PHE A 41 -6.50 -3.56 -1.16
CA PHE A 41 -7.10 -2.36 -1.74
C PHE A 41 -6.03 -1.36 -2.23
N HIS A 42 -5.04 -1.06 -1.39
CA HIS A 42 -4.00 -0.09 -1.71
C HIS A 42 -2.97 -0.63 -2.71
N ILE A 43 -2.68 -1.95 -2.70
CA ILE A 43 -1.85 -2.58 -3.74
C ILE A 43 -2.53 -2.45 -5.11
N GLN A 44 -3.82 -2.77 -5.22
CA GLN A 44 -4.55 -2.66 -6.48
C GLN A 44 -4.57 -1.20 -6.98
N ALA A 45 -4.78 -0.23 -6.08
CA ALA A 45 -4.72 1.19 -6.42
C ALA A 45 -3.31 1.62 -6.89
N ALA A 46 -2.27 1.18 -6.19
CA ALA A 46 -0.89 1.50 -6.53
C ALA A 46 -0.46 0.90 -7.88
N ILE A 47 -0.87 -0.34 -8.19
CA ILE A 47 -0.62 -0.98 -9.50
C ILE A 47 -1.23 -0.17 -10.63
N ARG A 48 -2.47 0.32 -10.47
CA ARG A 48 -3.12 1.20 -11.47
C ARG A 48 -2.38 2.51 -11.69
N LEU A 49 -1.58 2.94 -10.71
CA LEU A 49 -0.70 4.11 -10.78
C LEU A 49 0.72 3.78 -11.27
N GLY A 50 0.98 2.52 -11.67
CA GLY A 50 2.27 2.08 -12.20
C GLY A 50 3.29 1.70 -11.14
N MET A 51 2.85 1.24 -9.96
CA MET A 51 3.73 0.65 -8.96
C MET A 51 4.47 -0.56 -9.53
N THR A 52 5.78 -0.62 -9.31
CA THR A 52 6.60 -1.79 -9.70
C THR A 52 6.85 -2.72 -8.53
N MET A 53 7.33 -3.94 -8.83
CA MET A 53 7.74 -4.90 -7.79
C MET A 53 8.91 -4.35 -6.96
N GLU A 54 9.83 -3.61 -7.58
CA GLU A 54 10.96 -2.96 -6.90
C GLU A 54 10.47 -1.92 -5.90
N GLU A 55 9.50 -1.08 -6.29
CA GLU A 55 8.87 -0.10 -5.39
C GLU A 55 8.16 -0.79 -4.21
N LEU A 56 7.48 -1.92 -4.47
CA LEU A 56 6.89 -2.73 -3.40
C LEU A 56 7.94 -3.26 -2.43
N GLN A 57 9.08 -3.73 -2.93
CA GLN A 57 10.16 -4.26 -2.10
C GLN A 57 10.76 -3.17 -1.21
N GLU A 58 10.93 -1.94 -1.71
CA GLU A 58 11.37 -0.81 -0.89
C GLU A 58 10.36 -0.47 0.21
N VAL A 59 9.07 -0.46 -0.11
CA VAL A 59 7.99 -0.24 0.87
C VAL A 59 7.98 -1.32 1.95
N ILE A 60 8.08 -2.60 1.57
CA ILE A 60 8.16 -3.72 2.51
C ILE A 60 9.42 -3.60 3.37
N GLY A 61 10.56 -3.23 2.79
CA GLY A 61 11.80 -3.01 3.53
C GLY A 61 11.63 -2.01 4.66
N MET A 62 10.97 -0.88 4.39
CA MET A 62 10.64 0.13 5.39
C MET A 62 9.68 -0.40 6.47
N ALA A 63 8.63 -1.11 6.07
CA ALA A 63 7.66 -1.69 7.00
C ALA A 63 8.31 -2.74 7.91
N VAL A 64 9.20 -3.58 7.38
CA VAL A 64 9.94 -4.59 8.14
C VAL A 64 10.94 -3.95 9.09
N MET A 65 11.68 -2.92 8.65
CA MET A 65 12.62 -2.20 9.50
C MET A 65 11.92 -1.59 10.72
N MET A 66 10.71 -1.06 10.56
CA MET A 66 9.94 -0.44 11.65
C MET A 66 9.09 -1.43 12.47
N GLY A 67 8.64 -2.54 11.88
CA GLY A 67 7.67 -3.45 12.48
C GLY A 67 8.14 -4.88 12.74
N GLY A 68 9.37 -5.22 12.33
CA GLY A 68 10.01 -6.50 12.58
C GLY A 68 9.31 -7.69 11.91
N GLY A 69 9.37 -8.85 12.58
CA GLY A 69 8.82 -10.12 12.08
C GLY A 69 7.35 -10.08 11.66
N PRO A 70 6.42 -9.46 12.41
CA PRO A 70 5.03 -9.33 11.98
C PRO A 70 4.89 -8.59 10.64
N SER A 71 5.59 -7.47 10.46
CA SER A 71 5.54 -6.74 9.19
C SER A 71 6.17 -7.51 8.03
N LEU A 72 7.11 -8.44 8.30
CA LEU A 72 7.61 -9.36 7.28
C LEU A 72 6.50 -10.31 6.79
N MET A 73 5.68 -10.84 7.69
CA MET A 73 4.56 -11.73 7.31
C MET A 73 3.53 -10.98 6.47
N TYR A 74 3.09 -9.80 6.91
CA TYR A 74 2.15 -8.99 6.13
C TYR A 74 2.78 -8.42 4.84
N GLY A 75 4.10 -8.21 4.81
CA GLY A 75 4.83 -7.92 3.58
C GLY A 75 4.73 -9.07 2.56
N SER A 76 4.73 -10.33 3.01
CA SER A 76 4.49 -11.47 2.12
C SER A 76 3.06 -11.48 1.54
N HIS A 77 2.07 -11.02 2.30
CA HIS A 77 0.70 -10.85 1.82
C HIS A 77 0.63 -9.73 0.77
N ALA A 78 1.36 -8.63 0.97
CA ALA A 78 1.45 -7.56 -0.03
C ALA A 78 2.07 -8.05 -1.35
N ILE A 79 3.09 -8.91 -1.30
CA ILE A 79 3.66 -9.55 -2.50
C ILE A 79 2.63 -10.46 -3.18
N ALA A 80 1.86 -11.24 -2.40
CA ALA A 80 0.82 -12.10 -2.95
C ALA A 80 -0.27 -11.28 -3.67
N ALA A 81 -0.78 -10.23 -3.02
CA ALA A 81 -1.76 -9.32 -3.59
C ALA A 81 -1.23 -8.63 -4.85
N PHE A 82 0.05 -8.24 -4.87
CA PHE A 82 0.63 -7.59 -6.04
C PHE A 82 0.64 -8.52 -7.26
N LYS A 83 1.02 -9.79 -7.06
CA LYS A 83 1.02 -10.79 -8.13
C LYS A 83 -0.39 -11.06 -8.65
N GLU A 84 -1.33 -11.26 -7.74
CA GLU A 84 -2.73 -11.51 -8.08
C GLU A 84 -3.31 -10.39 -8.95
N PHE A 85 -3.14 -9.13 -8.56
CA PHE A 85 -3.67 -7.98 -9.30
C PHE A 85 -2.82 -7.52 -10.50
N SER A 86 -1.62 -8.07 -10.69
CA SER A 86 -0.79 -7.79 -11.88
C SER A 86 -1.02 -8.80 -13.02
N GLU A 87 -1.66 -9.93 -12.72
CA GLU A 87 -2.02 -10.97 -13.71
C GLU A 87 -3.39 -10.74 -14.35
N GLU A 88 -4.18 -9.77 -13.85
CA GLU A 88 -5.45 -9.27 -14.43
C GLU A 88 -5.22 -8.13 -15.43
#